data_AF-A0A6A7FSC1-F1
#
_entry.id   AF-A0A6A7FSC1-F1
#
_cell.length_a   1.000
_cell.length_b   1.000
_cell.length_c   1.000
_cell.angle_alpha   90.00
_cell.angle_beta   90.00
_cell.angle_gamma   90.00
#
_symmetry.space_group_name_H-M   'P 1'
#
loop_
_entity.id
_entity.type
_entity.pdbx_description
1 polymer ?
#
loop_
_entity_poly.entity_id
_entity_poly.type
_entity_poly.pdbx_seq_one_letter_code
_entity_poly.pdbx_strand_id
1 'polypeptide(L)'
;TRHADSSLKGSIISNKHASRSDNTCDDGESKRGQNKNADIGKISNGLNEISNKSKEGVICTDQSCFLPRPNSAMQQKEQQQKAKWHAPPKELFAPMVEAILQFNMIKDGDRVLLCLSGGKDSLSLLHLLHQYQYFARSRGVVFSLGAVTVDPESASYDPRPLIPYLRSLGVQYLYEQQGILQQALELQDLKSICSFCSRMKRGRIYAAARRRGYNVLAFGQHLDDLAESFLMSVLHNGRLRTMKAAYRVHEGDLRVIRPLVFVRERQLRSFAETRKLPVIPENCPACFEVPKERHRTKQLLAQQELLFPQVYSSLRAALLPLMAISATGLENALLGKQGILCSSSAAAGGGSVAATGSSADNIGTATDGIDATSSAHTADACNEEEDHLNKEQLALINSILKLSLEKEGKNRESN
;
A
#
# COMPACT_ATOMS: atom_id res chain seq x y z
N THR A 1 -24.25 -32.28 -45.31
CA THR A 1 -24.85 -31.99 -46.63
C THR A 1 -25.40 -30.57 -46.67
N ARG A 2 -24.57 -29.62 -47.11
CA ARG A 2 -24.82 -28.58 -48.12
C ARG A 2 -23.83 -27.42 -47.90
N HIS A 3 -22.94 -27.29 -48.88
CA HIS A 3 -22.09 -26.15 -49.24
C HIS A 3 -22.95 -24.89 -49.50
N ALA A 4 -22.47 -23.65 -49.66
CA ALA A 4 -21.17 -23.13 -50.08
C ALA A 4 -21.05 -21.61 -49.76
N ASP A 5 -19.81 -21.15 -49.68
CA ASP A 5 -19.22 -19.86 -50.13
C ASP A 5 -20.03 -18.56 -50.25
N SER A 6 -19.46 -17.48 -49.70
CA SER A 6 -18.87 -16.42 -50.55
C SER A 6 -17.92 -15.50 -49.77
N SER A 7 -16.69 -15.39 -50.29
CA SER A 7 -15.71 -14.35 -49.96
C SER A 7 -16.12 -13.01 -50.59
N LEU A 8 -15.68 -11.88 -50.02
CA LEU A 8 -15.01 -10.80 -50.75
C LEU A 8 -14.52 -9.65 -49.83
N LYS A 9 -13.18 -9.51 -49.78
CA LYS A 9 -12.35 -8.29 -49.85
C LYS A 9 -12.53 -7.13 -48.85
N GLY A 10 -11.40 -6.76 -48.23
CA GLY A 10 -11.19 -5.46 -47.58
C GLY A 10 -9.76 -5.23 -47.08
N SER A 11 -8.83 -5.05 -48.02
CA SER A 11 -7.67 -4.12 -47.97
C SER A 11 -6.67 -4.15 -46.80
N ILE A 12 -5.52 -4.79 -47.07
CA ILE A 12 -4.20 -4.56 -46.47
C ILE A 12 -3.65 -3.22 -47.02
N ILE A 13 -3.43 -2.23 -46.15
CA ILE A 13 -2.63 -1.03 -46.48
C ILE A 13 -1.24 -1.23 -45.90
N SER A 14 -0.32 -1.51 -46.82
CA SER A 14 1.13 -1.38 -46.66
C SER A 14 1.49 0.11 -46.70
N ASN A 15 2.38 0.58 -45.84
CA ASN A 15 3.28 1.65 -46.23
C ASN A 15 4.65 1.55 -45.54
N LYS A 16 5.65 1.42 -46.41
CA LYS A 16 7.09 1.51 -46.19
C LYS A 16 7.53 2.98 -46.05
N HIS A 17 8.79 3.12 -45.62
CA HIS A 17 9.70 4.28 -45.63
C HIS A 17 9.77 5.08 -44.31
N ALA A 18 10.94 5.39 -43.74
CA ALA A 18 12.32 5.21 -44.20
C ALA A 18 13.27 5.09 -43.01
N SER A 19 14.17 4.10 -43.09
CA SER A 19 15.44 4.03 -42.39
C SER A 19 16.42 5.04 -42.99
N ARG A 20 17.06 5.85 -42.15
CA ARG A 20 18.33 6.50 -42.48
C ARG A 20 19.27 6.35 -41.30
N SER A 21 20.11 5.32 -41.43
CA SER A 21 21.42 5.20 -40.83
C SER A 21 22.35 6.25 -41.43
N ASP A 22 23.12 6.94 -40.61
CA ASP A 22 24.45 7.43 -40.98
C ASP A 22 25.35 7.31 -39.73
N ASN A 23 26.11 6.22 -39.69
CA ASN A 23 27.30 6.06 -38.88
C ASN A 23 28.47 6.64 -39.69
N THR A 24 29.18 7.61 -39.14
CA THR A 24 30.60 7.81 -39.46
C THR A 24 31.36 8.02 -38.17
N CYS A 25 32.08 6.98 -37.76
CA CYS A 25 33.23 7.07 -36.88
C CYS A 25 34.40 7.58 -37.73
N ASP A 26 35.15 8.56 -37.22
CA ASP A 26 36.52 8.79 -37.66
C ASP A 26 37.35 9.20 -36.45
N ASP A 27 38.41 8.43 -36.23
CA ASP A 27 39.40 8.58 -35.16
C ASP A 27 40.45 9.62 -35.58
N GLY A 28 40.86 10.48 -34.65
CA GLY A 28 41.92 11.47 -34.91
C GLY A 28 42.47 12.09 -33.63
N GLU A 29 43.55 11.50 -33.13
CA GLU A 29 44.30 11.93 -31.95
C GLU A 29 44.98 13.32 -32.07
N SER A 30 45.18 13.93 -30.89
CA SER A 30 46.40 14.65 -30.45
C SER A 30 46.54 16.18 -30.69
N LYS A 31 46.44 16.93 -29.57
CA LYS A 31 47.47 17.80 -28.93
C LYS A 31 47.01 19.21 -28.54
N ARG A 32 47.30 19.54 -27.26
CA ARG A 32 47.66 20.85 -26.66
C ARG A 32 46.64 22.00 -26.87
N GLY A 33 46.21 22.77 -25.88
CA GLY A 33 46.63 22.96 -24.51
C GLY A 33 46.01 24.28 -24.01
N GLN A 34 45.92 24.42 -22.69
CA GLN A 34 45.74 25.66 -21.93
C GLN A 34 44.38 26.40 -21.97
N ASN A 35 44.01 26.86 -20.76
CA ASN A 35 43.01 27.86 -20.40
C ASN A 35 41.52 27.52 -20.50
N LYS A 36 40.93 27.00 -19.40
CA LYS A 36 39.64 27.45 -18.84
C LYS A 36 39.57 27.22 -17.31
N ASN A 37 40.43 27.88 -16.54
CA ASN A 37 40.21 28.10 -15.10
C ASN A 37 39.55 29.47 -14.92
N ALA A 38 38.29 29.59 -15.33
CA ALA A 38 37.47 30.78 -15.12
C ALA A 38 35.99 30.49 -15.40
N ASP A 39 35.38 29.50 -14.71
CA ASP A 39 33.90 29.38 -14.68
C ASP A 39 33.36 28.51 -13.51
N ILE A 40 34.15 28.28 -12.47
CA ILE A 40 33.72 27.54 -11.26
C ILE A 40 33.29 28.51 -10.12
N GLY A 41 33.40 29.83 -10.35
CA GLY A 41 33.09 30.87 -9.35
C GLY A 41 31.72 31.54 -9.46
N LYS A 42 30.84 31.15 -10.40
CA LYS A 42 29.54 31.81 -10.62
C LYS A 42 28.30 30.91 -10.48
N ILE A 43 28.47 29.62 -10.19
CA ILE A 43 27.35 28.69 -9.91
C ILE A 43 27.12 28.53 -8.39
N SER A 44 28.08 28.94 -7.55
CA SER A 44 27.96 28.89 -6.09
C SER A 44 27.21 30.07 -5.44
N ASN A 45 26.92 31.14 -6.19
CA ASN A 45 26.18 32.29 -5.68
C ASN A 45 24.66 32.27 -6.01
N GLY A 46 24.20 31.35 -6.86
CA GLY A 46 22.77 31.17 -7.17
C GLY A 46 22.02 30.22 -6.20
N LEU A 47 22.75 29.46 -5.40
CA LEU A 47 22.17 28.50 -4.44
C LEU A 47 22.02 29.08 -3.02
N ASN A 48 22.68 30.20 -2.71
CA ASN A 48 22.56 30.87 -1.42
C ASN A 48 21.50 32.00 -1.38
N GLU A 49 20.96 32.43 -2.52
CA GLU A 49 19.87 33.44 -2.56
C GLU A 49 18.46 32.83 -2.49
N ILE A 50 18.30 31.51 -2.62
CA ILE A 50 17.03 30.82 -2.37
C ILE A 50 16.88 30.45 -0.88
N SER A 51 17.95 30.57 -0.09
CA SER A 51 17.96 30.22 1.34
C SER A 51 17.43 31.31 2.29
N ASN A 52 17.01 32.50 1.81
CA ASN A 52 16.63 33.59 2.71
C ASN A 52 15.40 34.45 2.30
N LYS A 53 14.50 33.92 1.45
CA LYS A 53 13.18 34.55 1.21
C LYS A 53 12.04 33.52 1.16
N SER A 54 11.72 32.90 2.30
CA SER A 54 10.40 32.30 2.58
C SER A 54 10.24 31.92 4.06
N LYS A 55 10.31 32.91 4.96
CA LYS A 55 9.81 32.76 6.33
C LYS A 55 8.27 32.83 6.33
N GLU A 56 7.60 31.75 5.90
CA GLU A 56 6.15 31.60 6.14
C GLU A 56 5.79 30.14 6.46
N GLY A 57 5.78 29.79 7.75
CA GLY A 57 4.98 28.68 8.31
C GLY A 57 5.45 27.23 8.12
N VAL A 58 6.53 26.95 7.39
CA VAL A 58 7.07 25.59 7.24
C VAL A 58 7.98 25.24 8.42
N ILE A 59 7.63 24.22 9.19
CA ILE A 59 8.49 23.73 10.29
C ILE A 59 9.24 22.51 9.77
N CYS A 60 10.51 22.69 9.40
CA CYS A 60 11.38 21.59 9.02
C CYS A 60 12.36 21.27 10.16
N THR A 61 12.39 20.01 10.59
CA THR A 61 13.32 19.45 11.59
C THR A 61 13.78 18.08 11.12
N ASP A 62 15.08 17.81 11.06
CA ASP A 62 15.68 16.48 10.84
C ASP A 62 15.02 15.63 9.74
N GLN A 63 15.15 16.07 8.48
CA GLN A 63 14.60 15.39 7.28
C GLN A 63 13.07 15.27 7.26
N SER A 64 12.37 15.99 8.13
CA SER A 64 10.91 16.09 8.13
C SER A 64 10.48 17.55 8.00
N CYS A 65 9.56 17.82 7.09
CA CYS A 65 8.92 19.12 6.93
C CYS A 65 7.43 18.97 7.22
N PHE A 66 6.95 19.79 8.15
CA PHE A 66 5.55 19.92 8.48
C PHE A 66 4.96 21.16 7.83
N LEU A 67 3.91 20.94 7.05
CA LEU A 67 3.14 22.00 6.43
C LEU A 67 1.78 22.08 7.14
N PRO A 68 1.62 23.03 8.09
CA PRO A 68 0.36 23.23 8.79
C PRO A 68 -0.73 23.70 7.82
N ARG A 69 -2.01 23.58 8.23
CA ARG A 69 -3.10 24.17 7.46
C ARG A 69 -2.90 25.70 7.40
N PRO A 70 -3.09 26.33 6.22
CA PRO A 70 -2.97 27.78 6.12
C PRO A 70 -4.05 28.47 6.97
N ASN A 71 -3.65 29.50 7.73
CA ASN A 71 -4.58 30.35 8.49
C ASN A 71 -5.49 31.16 7.55
N SER A 72 -6.64 31.60 8.06
CA SER A 72 -7.65 32.37 7.30
C SER A 72 -7.08 33.61 6.59
N ALA A 73 -6.06 34.26 7.15
CA ALA A 73 -5.37 35.39 6.54
C ALA A 73 -4.45 35.02 5.35
N MET A 74 -3.78 33.85 5.38
CA MET A 74 -2.98 33.35 4.24
C MET A 74 -3.87 32.84 3.09
N GLN A 75 -5.05 32.31 3.41
CA GLN A 75 -6.03 31.81 2.44
C GLN A 75 -6.58 32.89 1.48
N GLN A 76 -6.40 34.17 1.82
CA GLN A 76 -6.84 35.31 1.00
C GLN A 76 -5.83 35.71 -0.08
N LYS A 77 -4.52 35.50 0.13
CA LYS A 77 -3.47 35.88 -0.85
C LYS A 77 -3.19 34.83 -1.94
N GLU A 78 -3.42 33.54 -1.69
CA GLU A 78 -3.10 32.44 -2.63
C GLU A 78 -4.26 32.11 -3.62
N GLN A 79 -5.21 33.02 -3.85
CA GLN A 79 -6.47 32.72 -4.55
C GLN A 79 -6.37 32.43 -6.06
N GLN A 80 -5.22 32.58 -6.71
CA GLN A 80 -5.14 32.56 -8.18
C GLN A 80 -4.99 31.18 -8.84
N GLN A 81 -4.76 30.08 -8.10
CA GLN A 81 -4.87 28.70 -8.62
C GLN A 81 -5.28 27.71 -7.52
N LYS A 82 -6.48 27.83 -6.95
CA LYS A 82 -6.95 26.87 -5.92
C LYS A 82 -7.27 25.52 -6.53
N ALA A 83 -6.54 24.46 -6.14
CA ALA A 83 -7.00 23.11 -6.41
C ALA A 83 -8.38 22.90 -5.74
N LYS A 84 -9.25 22.13 -6.41
CA LYS A 84 -10.62 21.91 -5.95
C LYS A 84 -10.77 20.47 -5.46
N TRP A 85 -11.55 20.28 -4.40
CA TRP A 85 -12.04 18.96 -4.02
C TRP A 85 -12.93 18.38 -5.12
N HIS A 86 -12.58 17.20 -5.62
CA HIS A 86 -13.37 16.49 -6.62
C HIS A 86 -14.31 15.49 -5.97
N ALA A 87 -15.61 15.61 -6.25
CA ALA A 87 -16.60 14.64 -5.79
C ALA A 87 -16.38 13.30 -6.51
N PRO A 88 -16.19 12.19 -5.77
CA PRO A 88 -16.02 10.87 -6.35
C PRO A 88 -17.34 10.33 -6.92
N PRO A 89 -17.29 9.54 -8.00
CA PRO A 89 -18.46 8.83 -8.53
C PRO A 89 -18.96 7.77 -7.53
N LYS A 90 -20.25 7.42 -7.63
CA LYS A 90 -20.91 6.50 -6.69
C LYS A 90 -20.25 5.12 -6.71
N GLU A 91 -19.77 4.69 -7.87
CA GLU A 91 -19.12 3.40 -8.12
C GLU A 91 -17.77 3.28 -7.40
N LEU A 92 -17.14 4.40 -7.03
CA LEU A 92 -15.96 4.45 -6.17
C LEU A 92 -16.32 4.64 -4.70
N PHE A 93 -17.26 5.56 -4.43
CA PHE A 93 -17.58 5.97 -3.08
C PHE A 93 -18.31 4.87 -2.29
N ALA A 94 -19.31 4.23 -2.88
CA ALA A 94 -20.11 3.20 -2.23
C ALA A 94 -19.29 1.98 -1.74
N PRO A 95 -18.45 1.33 -2.57
CA PRO A 95 -17.64 0.20 -2.10
C PRO A 95 -16.58 0.60 -1.06
N MET A 96 -16.06 1.83 -1.11
CA MET A 96 -15.14 2.33 -0.07
C MET A 96 -15.86 2.56 1.26
N VAL A 97 -17.06 3.14 1.24
CA VAL A 97 -17.91 3.27 2.44
C VAL A 97 -18.25 1.89 2.99
N GLU A 98 -18.61 0.93 2.13
CA GLU A 98 -18.88 -0.45 2.53
C GLU A 98 -17.67 -1.05 3.25
N ALA A 99 -16.46 -0.92 2.69
CA ALA A 99 -15.23 -1.40 3.31
C ALA A 99 -14.95 -0.72 4.67
N ILE A 100 -15.06 0.61 4.74
CA ILE A 100 -14.79 1.35 5.99
C ILE A 100 -15.72 0.88 7.11
N LEU A 101 -17.02 0.72 6.81
CA LEU A 101 -18.02 0.29 7.78
C LEU A 101 -17.83 -1.18 8.16
N GLN A 102 -17.65 -2.07 7.17
CA GLN A 102 -17.51 -3.51 7.40
C GLN A 102 -16.30 -3.86 8.27
N PHE A 103 -15.18 -3.14 8.12
CA PHE A 103 -13.95 -3.38 8.86
C PHE A 103 -13.72 -2.39 10.01
N ASN A 104 -14.72 -1.59 10.38
CA ASN A 104 -14.66 -0.59 11.45
C ASN A 104 -13.38 0.27 11.41
N MET A 105 -13.05 0.79 10.23
CA MET A 105 -11.73 1.40 9.96
C MET A 105 -11.54 2.75 10.66
N ILE A 106 -12.60 3.56 10.75
CA ILE A 106 -12.57 4.93 11.26
C ILE A 106 -13.61 5.07 12.36
N LYS A 107 -13.18 5.63 13.50
CA LYS A 107 -13.96 5.86 14.71
C LYS A 107 -14.03 7.36 15.02
N ASP A 108 -14.97 7.73 15.89
CA ASP A 108 -15.08 9.11 16.36
C ASP A 108 -13.80 9.55 17.10
N GLY A 109 -13.40 10.80 16.89
CA GLY A 109 -12.15 11.36 17.43
C GLY A 109 -10.88 10.96 16.69
N ASP A 110 -10.95 10.13 15.65
CA ASP A 110 -9.75 9.63 14.97
C ASP A 110 -8.94 10.74 14.28
N ARG A 111 -7.63 10.56 14.27
CA ARG A 111 -6.67 11.33 13.51
C ARG A 111 -6.10 10.43 12.42
N VAL A 112 -6.65 10.56 11.22
CA VAL A 112 -6.32 9.75 10.04
C VAL A 112 -5.21 10.42 9.24
N LEU A 113 -4.10 9.69 9.07
CA LEU A 113 -2.98 10.08 8.24
C LEU A 113 -2.98 9.26 6.95
N LEU A 114 -3.27 9.91 5.83
CA LEU A 114 -3.22 9.30 4.51
C LEU A 114 -1.77 9.15 4.03
N CYS A 115 -1.37 7.94 3.69
CA CYS A 115 -0.09 7.64 3.07
C CYS A 115 -0.15 7.98 1.57
N LEU A 116 0.36 9.16 1.21
CA LEU A 116 0.27 9.72 -0.13
C LEU A 116 1.58 9.49 -0.90
N SER A 117 1.55 8.61 -1.91
CA SER A 117 2.72 8.37 -2.77
C SER A 117 2.80 9.33 -3.96
N GLY A 118 1.73 10.09 -4.23
CA GLY A 118 1.62 10.90 -5.46
C GLY A 118 1.07 10.12 -6.66
N GLY A 119 0.89 8.80 -6.52
CA GLY A 119 0.20 7.98 -7.50
C GLY A 119 -1.32 8.21 -7.52
N LYS A 120 -1.95 7.79 -8.63
CA LYS A 120 -3.40 7.92 -8.90
C LYS A 120 -4.28 7.39 -7.76
N ASP A 121 -3.90 6.27 -7.15
CA ASP A 121 -4.73 5.58 -6.16
C ASP A 121 -4.73 6.35 -4.83
N SER A 122 -3.56 6.82 -4.40
CA SER A 122 -3.41 7.61 -3.17
C SER A 122 -4.06 9.00 -3.28
N LEU A 123 -3.95 9.67 -4.44
CA LEU A 123 -4.63 10.93 -4.71
C LEU A 123 -6.15 10.75 -4.80
N SER A 124 -6.62 9.66 -5.42
CA SER A 124 -8.04 9.33 -5.43
C SER A 124 -8.57 9.11 -4.02
N LEU A 125 -7.81 8.38 -3.18
CA LEU A 125 -8.17 8.13 -1.79
C LEU A 125 -8.27 9.43 -0.97
N LEU A 126 -7.45 10.44 -1.25
CA LEU A 126 -7.53 11.75 -0.60
C LEU A 126 -8.91 12.39 -0.78
N HIS A 127 -9.39 12.48 -2.02
CA HIS A 127 -10.70 13.06 -2.33
C HIS A 127 -11.84 12.21 -1.77
N LEU A 128 -11.70 10.89 -1.85
CA LEU A 128 -12.62 9.91 -1.32
C LEU A 128 -12.80 10.04 0.20
N LEU A 129 -11.71 10.13 0.97
CA LEU A 129 -11.75 10.31 2.42
C LEU A 129 -12.31 11.67 2.82
N HIS A 130 -12.01 12.73 2.08
CA HIS A 130 -12.61 14.05 2.30
C HIS A 130 -14.13 14.01 2.10
N GLN A 131 -14.63 13.37 1.03
CA GLN A 131 -16.06 13.17 0.85
C GLN A 131 -16.65 12.31 2.00
N TYR A 132 -15.92 11.29 2.44
CA TYR A 132 -16.33 10.43 3.55
C TYR A 132 -16.42 11.20 4.87
N GLN A 133 -15.58 12.21 5.13
CA GLN A 133 -15.68 13.06 6.33
C GLN A 133 -17.06 13.70 6.46
N TYR A 134 -17.66 14.21 5.37
CA TYR A 134 -19.01 14.77 5.42
C TYR A 134 -20.08 13.70 5.71
N PHE A 135 -19.95 12.53 5.08
CA PHE A 135 -20.85 11.39 5.27
C PHE A 135 -20.76 10.79 6.69
N ALA A 136 -19.57 10.77 7.28
CA ALA A 136 -19.33 10.29 8.63
C ALA A 136 -19.86 11.29 9.66
N ARG A 137 -19.66 12.59 9.42
CA ARG A 137 -20.14 13.67 10.30
C ARG A 137 -21.66 13.66 10.45
N SER A 138 -22.41 13.36 9.38
CA SER A 138 -23.88 13.23 9.47
C SER A 138 -24.34 12.04 10.32
N ARG A 139 -23.43 11.12 10.66
CA ARG A 139 -23.66 9.97 11.56
C ARG A 139 -22.99 10.14 12.93
N GLY A 140 -22.54 11.35 13.27
CA GLY A 140 -21.91 11.63 14.56
C GLY A 140 -20.46 11.16 14.67
N VAL A 141 -19.81 10.78 13.56
CA VAL A 141 -18.38 10.41 13.54
C VAL A 141 -17.57 11.58 13.00
N VAL A 142 -16.75 12.18 13.84
CA VAL A 142 -15.87 13.30 13.51
C VAL A 142 -14.41 12.84 13.59
N PHE A 143 -13.68 12.95 12.48
CA PHE A 143 -12.27 12.61 12.42
C PHE A 143 -11.49 13.68 11.64
N SER A 144 -10.20 13.81 11.95
CA SER A 144 -9.28 14.71 11.24
C SER A 144 -8.49 13.96 10.17
N LEU A 145 -8.20 14.66 9.08
CA LEU A 145 -7.46 14.13 7.93
C LEU A 145 -6.19 14.95 7.72
N GLY A 146 -5.06 14.25 7.63
CA GLY A 146 -3.76 14.73 7.17
C GLY A 146 -3.18 13.78 6.13
N ALA A 147 -2.07 14.17 5.49
CA ALA A 147 -1.36 13.37 4.52
C ALA A 147 0.14 13.28 4.88
N VAL A 148 0.79 12.18 4.51
CA VAL A 148 2.23 11.98 4.64
C VAL A 148 2.81 11.42 3.34
N THR A 149 3.96 11.94 2.92
CA THR A 149 4.78 11.36 1.87
C THR A 149 6.17 11.09 2.42
N VAL A 150 6.73 9.91 2.08
CA VAL A 150 8.13 9.58 2.34
C VAL A 150 8.86 9.51 1.01
N ASP A 151 9.75 10.46 0.80
CA ASP A 151 10.66 10.52 -0.33
C ASP A 151 11.88 9.62 -0.06
N PRO A 152 12.08 8.54 -0.83
CA PRO A 152 13.25 7.68 -0.71
C PRO A 152 14.53 8.30 -1.30
N GLU A 153 14.47 9.55 -1.75
CA GLU A 153 15.55 10.32 -2.41
C GLU A 153 16.10 9.60 -3.65
N SER A 154 15.18 9.07 -4.47
CA SER A 154 15.54 8.54 -5.78
C SER A 154 15.46 9.62 -6.85
N ALA A 155 16.43 9.68 -7.76
CA ALA A 155 16.50 10.69 -8.82
C ALA A 155 15.23 10.77 -9.71
N SER A 156 14.46 9.69 -9.77
CA SER A 156 13.28 9.56 -10.65
C SER A 156 11.93 9.75 -9.94
N TYR A 157 11.94 10.28 -8.71
CA TYR A 157 10.72 10.55 -7.93
C TYR A 157 10.85 11.91 -7.24
N ASP A 158 9.99 12.86 -7.62
CA ASP A 158 9.90 14.17 -6.97
C ASP A 158 8.46 14.43 -6.49
N PRO A 159 8.20 14.34 -5.18
CA PRO A 159 6.89 14.63 -4.60
C PRO A 159 6.64 16.11 -4.29
N ARG A 160 7.61 17.01 -4.48
CA ARG A 160 7.48 18.45 -4.17
C ARG A 160 6.28 19.13 -4.83
N PRO A 161 5.83 18.76 -6.04
CA PRO A 161 4.60 19.33 -6.63
C PRO A 161 3.34 19.10 -5.78
N LEU A 162 3.32 18.12 -4.87
CA LEU A 162 2.19 17.89 -3.96
C LEU A 162 2.08 18.93 -2.85
N ILE A 163 3.18 19.63 -2.51
CA ILE A 163 3.21 20.66 -1.46
C ILE A 163 2.20 21.78 -1.75
N PRO A 164 2.30 22.51 -2.88
CA PRO A 164 1.34 23.57 -3.19
C PRO A 164 -0.08 23.01 -3.40
N TYR A 165 -0.21 21.80 -3.95
CA TYR A 165 -1.51 21.16 -4.15
C TYR A 165 -2.24 20.89 -2.83
N LEU A 166 -1.60 20.21 -1.88
CA LEU A 166 -2.20 19.91 -0.57
C LEU A 166 -2.44 21.16 0.27
N ARG A 167 -1.54 22.14 0.17
CA ARG A 167 -1.73 23.46 0.79
C ARG A 167 -3.02 24.11 0.29
N SER A 168 -3.23 24.13 -1.02
CA SER A 168 -4.43 24.73 -1.62
C SER A 168 -5.73 24.01 -1.24
N LEU A 169 -5.66 22.70 -0.95
CA LEU A 169 -6.77 21.90 -0.42
C LEU A 169 -6.98 22.06 1.10
N GLY A 170 -6.05 22.70 1.82
CA GLY A 170 -6.11 22.87 3.27
C GLY A 170 -5.80 21.59 4.06
N VAL A 171 -5.07 20.65 3.48
CA VAL A 171 -4.69 19.37 4.12
C VAL A 171 -3.37 19.55 4.85
N GLN A 172 -3.28 19.08 6.10
CA GLN A 172 -2.00 19.03 6.81
C GLN A 172 -1.09 18.03 6.11
N TYR A 173 0.13 18.44 5.78
CA TYR A 173 1.04 17.61 5.01
C TYR A 173 2.36 17.38 5.75
N LEU A 174 2.70 16.12 5.94
CA LEU A 174 3.99 15.66 6.47
C LEU A 174 4.85 15.23 5.28
N TYR A 175 5.94 15.93 5.03
CA TYR A 175 6.92 15.56 4.01
C TYR A 175 8.17 15.03 4.70
N GLU A 176 8.45 13.75 4.55
CA GLU A 176 9.63 13.09 5.12
C GLU A 176 10.58 12.70 4.00
N GLN A 177 11.88 12.94 4.19
CA GLN A 177 12.93 12.52 3.28
C GLN A 177 13.84 11.51 3.98
N GLN A 178 14.36 10.55 3.23
CA GLN A 178 15.42 9.65 3.69
C GLN A 178 16.06 8.98 2.47
N GLY A 179 17.40 8.93 2.43
CA GLY A 179 18.20 8.22 1.42
C GLY A 179 18.07 6.69 1.44
N ILE A 180 16.84 6.17 1.35
CA ILE A 180 16.52 4.75 1.46
C ILE A 180 17.10 3.97 0.29
N LEU A 181 17.10 4.54 -0.91
CA LEU A 181 17.64 3.87 -2.09
C LEU A 181 19.16 3.71 -2.00
N GLN A 182 19.86 4.76 -1.55
CA GLN A 182 21.30 4.69 -1.32
C GLN A 182 21.65 3.64 -0.28
N GLN A 183 20.95 3.63 0.87
CA GLN A 183 21.13 2.62 1.91
C GLN A 183 20.88 1.20 1.40
N ALA A 184 19.92 1.01 0.50
CA ALA A 184 19.64 -0.30 -0.08
C ALA A 184 20.79 -0.79 -0.98
N LEU A 185 21.47 0.10 -1.71
CA LEU A 185 22.57 -0.23 -2.61
C LEU A 185 23.87 -0.54 -1.85
N GLU A 186 24.03 -0.02 -0.64
CA GLU A 186 25.18 -0.27 0.23
C GLU A 186 25.13 -1.65 0.93
N LEU A 187 23.96 -2.34 0.91
CA LEU A 187 23.77 -3.64 1.54
C LEU A 187 24.14 -4.79 0.58
N GLN A 188 25.15 -5.59 0.94
CA GLN A 188 25.65 -6.69 0.10
C GLN A 188 24.67 -7.88 -0.02
N ASP A 189 23.90 -8.20 1.01
CA ASP A 189 23.00 -9.38 1.05
C ASP A 189 21.52 -9.05 0.82
N LEU A 190 21.22 -7.95 0.12
CA LEU A 190 19.84 -7.50 -0.03
C LEU A 190 19.06 -8.32 -1.07
N LYS A 191 18.23 -9.24 -0.58
CA LYS A 191 17.36 -10.06 -1.45
C LYS A 191 16.42 -9.24 -2.35
N SER A 192 15.99 -8.07 -1.91
CA SER A 192 15.05 -7.23 -2.66
C SER A 192 15.07 -5.77 -2.19
N ILE A 193 15.54 -4.88 -3.07
CA ILE A 193 15.50 -3.42 -2.88
C ILE A 193 14.07 -2.94 -2.62
N CYS A 194 13.09 -3.46 -3.37
CA CYS A 194 11.69 -3.09 -3.20
C CYS A 194 11.14 -3.47 -1.81
N SER A 195 11.52 -4.64 -1.30
CA SER A 195 11.07 -5.10 0.02
C SER A 195 11.69 -4.26 1.14
N PHE A 196 12.98 -3.91 1.01
CA PHE A 196 13.68 -3.03 1.93
C PHE A 196 13.07 -1.63 1.93
N CYS A 197 12.93 -1.04 0.74
CA CYS A 197 12.38 0.30 0.57
C CYS A 197 10.95 0.42 1.14
N SER A 198 10.10 -0.59 0.90
CA SER A 198 8.74 -0.63 1.48
C SER A 198 8.77 -0.68 3.02
N ARG A 199 9.68 -1.45 3.61
CA ARG A 199 9.84 -1.55 5.07
C ARG A 199 10.33 -0.23 5.67
N MET A 200 11.35 0.39 5.08
CA MET A 200 11.90 1.67 5.57
C MET A 200 10.88 2.80 5.47
N LYS A 201 10.19 2.94 4.32
CA LYS A 201 9.11 3.95 4.18
C LYS A 201 8.03 3.77 5.24
N ARG A 202 7.63 2.53 5.51
CA ARG A 202 6.63 2.24 6.54
C ARG A 202 7.10 2.64 7.94
N GLY A 203 8.36 2.36 8.29
CA GLY A 203 8.95 2.80 9.55
C GLY A 203 8.92 4.32 9.72
N ARG A 204 9.28 5.07 8.66
CA ARG A 204 9.21 6.55 8.66
C ARG A 204 7.78 7.07 8.81
N ILE A 205 6.82 6.47 8.10
CA ILE A 205 5.39 6.81 8.23
C ILE A 205 4.91 6.60 9.67
N TYR A 206 5.28 5.49 10.29
CA TYR A 206 4.86 5.17 11.67
C TYR A 206 5.45 6.17 12.66
N ALA A 207 6.74 6.48 12.51
CA ALA A 207 7.41 7.50 13.32
C ALA A 207 6.76 8.89 13.16
N ALA A 208 6.46 9.31 11.92
CA ALA A 208 5.82 10.58 11.64
C ALA A 208 4.40 10.67 12.24
N ALA A 209 3.63 9.57 12.15
CA ALA A 209 2.30 9.47 12.76
C ALA A 209 2.36 9.65 14.28
N ARG A 210 3.27 8.93 14.95
CA ARG A 210 3.49 9.03 16.40
C ARG A 210 3.89 10.44 16.82
N ARG A 211 4.87 11.06 16.14
CA ARG A 211 5.32 12.43 16.42
C ARG A 211 4.22 13.48 16.33
N ARG A 212 3.21 13.26 15.48
CA ARG A 212 2.13 14.22 15.21
C ARG A 212 0.78 13.78 15.79
N GLY A 213 0.76 12.70 16.58
CA GLY A 213 -0.42 12.20 17.27
C GLY A 213 -1.51 11.66 16.33
N TYR A 214 -1.14 11.09 15.18
CA TYR A 214 -2.08 10.34 14.34
C TYR A 214 -2.16 8.89 14.82
N ASN A 215 -3.38 8.35 14.91
CA ASN A 215 -3.64 7.00 15.42
C ASN A 215 -4.12 6.02 14.31
N VAL A 216 -4.44 6.53 13.12
CA VAL A 216 -4.90 5.74 11.98
C VAL A 216 -4.09 6.08 10.73
N LEU A 217 -3.58 5.06 10.05
CA LEU A 217 -2.82 5.16 8.80
C LEU A 217 -3.65 4.60 7.65
N ALA A 218 -4.01 5.44 6.68
CA ALA A 218 -4.77 5.03 5.51
C ALA A 218 -3.84 4.80 4.29
N PHE A 219 -3.93 3.61 3.67
CA PHE A 219 -3.21 3.28 2.44
C PHE A 219 -4.15 3.13 1.25
N GLY A 220 -3.68 3.58 0.08
CA GLY A 220 -4.41 3.54 -1.18
C GLY A 220 -4.41 2.20 -1.93
N GLN A 221 -4.23 1.07 -1.22
CA GLN A 221 -4.22 -0.25 -1.87
C GLN A 221 -5.65 -0.72 -2.19
N HIS A 222 -5.85 -1.20 -3.41
CA HIS A 222 -7.16 -1.53 -3.97
C HIS A 222 -7.35 -3.05 -4.19
N LEU A 223 -8.55 -3.48 -4.58
CA LEU A 223 -8.89 -4.90 -4.75
C LEU A 223 -7.91 -5.64 -5.68
N ASP A 224 -7.50 -5.02 -6.78
CA ASP A 224 -6.53 -5.62 -7.71
C ASP A 224 -5.17 -5.87 -7.04
N ASP A 225 -4.68 -4.99 -6.15
CA ASP A 225 -3.42 -5.23 -5.43
C ASP A 225 -3.53 -6.42 -4.46
N LEU A 226 -4.71 -6.60 -3.85
CA LEU A 226 -5.01 -7.72 -2.95
C LEU A 226 -5.08 -9.03 -3.72
N ALA A 227 -5.70 -9.04 -4.90
CA ALA A 227 -5.74 -10.20 -5.79
C ALA A 227 -4.34 -10.58 -6.29
N GLU A 228 -3.55 -9.60 -6.74
CA GLU A 228 -2.16 -9.81 -7.14
C GLU A 228 -1.34 -10.41 -5.99
N SER A 229 -1.44 -9.81 -4.80
CA SER A 229 -0.66 -10.27 -3.63
C SER A 229 -1.08 -11.65 -3.18
N PHE A 230 -2.38 -11.98 -3.26
CA PHE A 230 -2.88 -13.32 -2.99
C PHE A 230 -2.29 -14.34 -3.97
N LEU A 231 -2.40 -14.07 -5.26
CA LEU A 231 -1.94 -15.00 -6.28
C LEU A 231 -0.42 -15.21 -6.22
N MET A 232 0.35 -14.14 -5.98
CA MET A 232 1.78 -14.25 -5.72
C MET A 232 2.08 -15.11 -4.48
N SER A 233 1.31 -14.94 -3.40
CA SER A 233 1.48 -15.73 -2.17
C SER A 233 1.20 -17.22 -2.39
N VAL A 234 0.15 -17.54 -3.14
CA VAL A 234 -0.19 -18.93 -3.47
C VAL A 234 0.86 -19.54 -4.39
N LEU A 235 1.19 -18.87 -5.50
CA LEU A 235 2.07 -19.41 -6.55
C LEU A 235 3.53 -19.52 -6.14
N HIS A 236 4.06 -18.57 -5.37
CA HIS A 236 5.48 -18.52 -5.02
C HIS A 236 5.78 -18.89 -3.57
N ASN A 237 4.81 -18.79 -2.68
CA ASN A 237 5.04 -19.05 -1.25
C ASN A 237 4.20 -20.21 -0.70
N GLY A 238 3.26 -20.77 -1.47
CA GLY A 238 2.37 -21.84 -1.00
C GLY A 238 1.51 -21.42 0.20
N ARG A 239 1.12 -20.15 0.28
CA ARG A 239 0.41 -19.59 1.45
C ARG A 239 -0.90 -18.91 1.07
N LEU A 240 -1.95 -19.22 1.82
CA LEU A 240 -3.23 -18.52 1.78
C LEU A 240 -3.14 -17.18 2.52
N ARG A 241 -2.61 -16.16 1.85
CA ARG A 241 -2.37 -14.86 2.46
C ARG A 241 -2.57 -13.74 1.46
N THR A 242 -3.22 -12.67 1.89
CA THR A 242 -3.26 -11.39 1.17
C THR A 242 -3.10 -10.22 2.16
N MET A 243 -3.23 -8.99 1.68
CA MET A 243 -3.26 -7.81 2.55
C MET A 243 -4.57 -7.75 3.33
N LYS A 244 -4.48 -7.43 4.61
CA LYS A 244 -5.62 -7.23 5.52
C LYS A 244 -6.34 -5.93 5.20
N ALA A 245 -7.64 -5.86 5.35
CA ALA A 245 -8.38 -4.61 5.14
C ALA A 245 -8.09 -3.60 6.26
N ALA A 246 -8.05 -4.07 7.50
CA ALA A 246 -7.68 -3.28 8.67
C ALA A 246 -6.89 -4.15 9.66
N TYR A 247 -5.85 -3.58 10.28
CA TYR A 247 -5.14 -4.26 11.37
C TYR A 247 -4.51 -3.28 12.34
N ARG A 248 -4.24 -3.75 13.57
CA ARG A 248 -3.45 -3.01 14.54
C ARG A 248 -1.98 -3.45 14.45
N VAL A 249 -1.06 -2.48 14.51
CA VAL A 249 0.39 -2.76 14.55
C VAL A 249 0.74 -3.50 15.84
N HIS A 250 1.89 -4.16 15.87
CA HIS A 250 2.31 -5.00 16.99
C HIS A 250 2.41 -4.21 18.31
N GLU A 251 2.86 -2.96 18.25
CA GLU A 251 2.96 -2.06 19.41
C GLU A 251 1.59 -1.58 19.93
N GLY A 252 0.50 -1.90 19.23
CA GLY A 252 -0.86 -1.62 19.69
C GLY A 252 -1.32 -0.17 19.50
N ASP A 253 -0.44 0.75 19.13
CA ASP A 253 -0.69 2.20 19.14
C ASP A 253 -1.31 2.74 17.84
N LEU A 254 -0.96 2.13 16.69
CA LEU A 254 -1.44 2.54 15.37
C LEU A 254 -2.37 1.50 14.74
N ARG A 255 -3.43 1.99 14.08
CA ARG A 255 -4.27 1.18 13.17
C ARG A 255 -3.89 1.47 11.73
N VAL A 256 -3.78 0.42 10.92
CA VAL A 256 -3.56 0.53 9.48
C VAL A 256 -4.81 0.09 8.76
N ILE A 257 -5.30 0.93 7.86
CA ILE A 257 -6.55 0.72 7.13
C ILE A 257 -6.34 0.84 5.62
N ARG A 258 -7.14 0.11 4.85
CA ARG A 258 -7.14 0.11 3.38
C ARG A 258 -8.56 0.36 2.86
N PRO A 259 -9.03 1.61 2.81
CA PRO A 259 -10.41 1.90 2.43
C PRO A 259 -10.81 1.43 1.02
N LEU A 260 -9.83 1.18 0.14
CA LEU A 260 -10.07 0.81 -1.25
C LEU A 260 -10.10 -0.70 -1.50
N VAL A 261 -10.12 -1.57 -0.47
CA VAL A 261 -10.08 -3.04 -0.65
C VAL A 261 -11.20 -3.63 -1.51
N PHE A 262 -12.31 -2.92 -1.70
CA PHE A 262 -13.42 -3.33 -2.59
C PHE A 262 -13.49 -2.57 -3.91
N VAL A 263 -12.58 -1.62 -4.12
CA VAL A 263 -12.53 -0.74 -5.30
C VAL A 263 -11.61 -1.34 -6.35
N ARG A 264 -11.99 -1.24 -7.63
CA ARG A 264 -11.15 -1.69 -8.75
C ARG A 264 -10.19 -0.61 -9.23
N GLU A 265 -8.99 -0.99 -9.64
CA GLU A 265 -7.97 -0.05 -10.17
C GLU A 265 -8.50 0.75 -11.37
N ARG A 266 -9.25 0.10 -12.28
CA ARG A 266 -9.80 0.77 -13.47
C ARG A 266 -10.64 2.00 -13.13
N GLN A 267 -11.38 1.95 -12.02
CA GLN A 267 -12.25 3.03 -11.57
C GLN A 267 -11.41 4.19 -10.99
N LEU A 268 -10.36 3.87 -10.22
CA LEU A 268 -9.43 4.86 -9.67
C LEU A 268 -8.65 5.57 -10.79
N ARG A 269 -8.20 4.81 -11.79
CA ARG A 269 -7.56 5.35 -12.99
C ARG A 269 -8.47 6.33 -13.72
N SER A 270 -9.69 5.89 -14.04
CA SER A 270 -10.68 6.73 -14.72
C SER A 270 -10.99 8.01 -13.93
N PHE A 271 -11.12 7.93 -12.60
CA PHE A 271 -11.34 9.11 -11.76
C PHE A 271 -10.14 10.07 -11.78
N ALA A 272 -8.92 9.56 -11.64
CA ALA A 272 -7.72 10.39 -11.66
C ALA A 272 -7.53 11.11 -12.99
N GLU A 273 -7.75 10.42 -14.11
CA GLU A 273 -7.66 10.97 -15.46
C GLU A 273 -8.76 11.99 -15.74
N THR A 274 -10.02 11.65 -15.46
CA THR A 274 -11.18 12.52 -15.70
C THR A 274 -11.10 13.81 -14.88
N ARG A 275 -10.56 13.73 -13.66
CA ARG A 275 -10.38 14.88 -12.77
C ARG A 275 -9.03 15.58 -12.93
N LYS A 276 -8.14 15.06 -13.80
CA LYS A 276 -6.78 15.59 -14.04
C LYS A 276 -6.01 15.79 -12.73
N LEU A 277 -6.04 14.79 -11.87
CA LEU A 277 -5.28 14.83 -10.60
C LEU A 277 -3.78 14.96 -10.91
N PRO A 278 -2.99 15.66 -10.06
CA PRO A 278 -1.56 15.87 -10.27
C PRO A 278 -0.77 14.60 -9.93
N VAL A 279 -0.94 13.56 -10.76
CA VAL A 279 -0.28 12.27 -10.59
C VAL A 279 1.21 12.43 -10.88
N ILE A 280 2.05 12.06 -9.91
CA ILE A 280 3.48 12.00 -10.10
C ILE A 280 3.81 10.66 -10.75
N PRO A 281 4.50 10.64 -11.89
CA PRO A 281 4.95 9.40 -12.50
C PRO A 281 5.99 8.75 -11.59
N GLU A 282 5.68 7.58 -11.04
CA GLU A 282 6.63 6.81 -10.26
C GLU A 282 7.57 6.05 -11.21
N ASN A 283 8.70 6.68 -11.58
CA ASN A 283 9.72 6.08 -12.44
C ASN A 283 10.89 5.51 -11.62
N CYS A 284 10.65 4.82 -10.50
CA CYS A 284 11.73 4.29 -9.67
C CYS A 284 12.60 3.29 -10.49
N PRO A 285 13.90 3.53 -10.70
CA PRO A 285 14.74 2.70 -11.59
C PRO A 285 14.81 1.23 -11.15
N ALA A 286 14.92 0.99 -9.84
CA ALA A 286 14.82 -0.34 -9.23
C ALA A 286 13.45 -1.03 -9.44
N CYS A 287 12.45 -0.28 -9.93
CA CYS A 287 11.15 -0.82 -10.31
C CYS A 287 11.02 -1.27 -11.76
N PHE A 288 11.87 -0.79 -12.68
CA PHE A 288 11.75 -1.03 -14.12
C PHE A 288 12.82 -1.98 -14.69
N GLU A 289 13.97 -2.14 -14.03
CA GLU A 289 15.09 -2.93 -14.55
C GLU A 289 14.91 -4.46 -14.43
N VAL A 290 13.92 -4.96 -13.68
CA VAL A 290 13.68 -6.40 -13.52
C VAL A 290 12.18 -6.68 -13.69
N PRO A 291 11.76 -7.69 -14.49
CA PRO A 291 10.35 -8.06 -14.62
C PRO A 291 9.79 -8.43 -13.25
N LYS A 292 8.96 -7.55 -12.68
CA LYS A 292 8.36 -7.82 -11.37
C LYS A 292 7.27 -8.85 -11.55
N GLU A 293 7.37 -9.97 -10.84
CA GLU A 293 6.30 -10.99 -10.74
C GLU A 293 4.91 -10.40 -10.51
N ARG A 294 4.83 -9.23 -9.84
CA ARG A 294 3.60 -8.45 -9.71
C ARG A 294 3.01 -8.01 -11.06
N HIS A 295 3.82 -7.49 -11.97
CA HIS A 295 3.37 -7.10 -13.32
C HIS A 295 2.89 -8.33 -14.12
N ARG A 296 3.61 -9.44 -14.03
CA ARG A 296 3.20 -10.72 -14.64
C ARG A 296 1.86 -11.19 -14.08
N THR A 297 1.70 -11.15 -12.77
CA THR A 297 0.45 -11.53 -12.07
C THR A 297 -0.71 -10.63 -12.49
N LYS A 298 -0.46 -9.32 -12.65
CA LYS A 298 -1.45 -8.37 -13.14
C LYS A 298 -1.91 -8.69 -14.56
N GLN A 299 -0.97 -8.99 -15.47
CA GLN A 299 -1.29 -9.41 -16.83
C GLN A 299 -2.10 -10.73 -16.84
N LEU A 300 -1.70 -11.70 -16.01
CA LEU A 300 -2.44 -12.96 -15.85
C LEU A 300 -3.89 -12.71 -15.40
N LEU A 301 -4.11 -11.90 -14.36
CA LEU A 301 -5.45 -11.57 -13.88
C LEU A 301 -6.27 -10.83 -14.94
N ALA A 302 -5.65 -9.93 -15.71
CA ALA A 302 -6.32 -9.23 -16.81
C ALA A 302 -6.77 -10.20 -17.91
N GLN A 303 -5.96 -11.21 -18.25
CA GLN A 303 -6.34 -12.25 -19.20
C GLN A 303 -7.49 -13.11 -18.66
N GLN A 304 -7.46 -13.47 -17.37
CA GLN A 304 -8.54 -14.25 -16.75
C GLN A 304 -9.84 -13.44 -16.68
N GLU A 305 -9.78 -12.12 -16.47
CA GLU A 305 -10.97 -11.25 -16.46
C GLU A 305 -11.65 -11.17 -17.84
N LEU A 306 -10.89 -11.30 -18.95
CA LEU A 306 -11.47 -11.39 -20.29
C LEU A 306 -12.31 -12.67 -20.48
N LEU A 307 -11.85 -13.79 -19.93
CA LEU A 307 -12.54 -15.08 -20.00
C LEU A 307 -13.67 -15.17 -18.98
N PHE A 308 -13.46 -14.60 -17.80
CA PHE A 308 -14.37 -14.64 -16.66
C PHE A 308 -14.64 -13.21 -16.17
N PRO A 309 -15.61 -12.50 -16.75
CA PRO A 309 -15.88 -11.09 -16.43
C PRO A 309 -16.17 -10.81 -14.94
N GLN A 310 -16.63 -11.82 -14.20
CA GLN A 310 -16.95 -11.73 -12.77
C GLN A 310 -15.80 -12.17 -11.85
N VAL A 311 -14.61 -12.46 -12.37
CA VAL A 311 -13.48 -13.01 -11.60
C VAL A 311 -13.15 -12.18 -10.36
N TYR A 312 -13.21 -10.84 -10.47
CA TYR A 312 -12.94 -9.97 -9.33
C TYR A 312 -14.05 -9.94 -8.28
N SER A 313 -15.30 -10.23 -8.66
CA SER A 313 -16.37 -10.44 -7.69
C SER A 313 -16.13 -11.73 -6.90
N SER A 314 -15.77 -12.82 -7.59
CA SER A 314 -15.43 -14.10 -6.96
C SER A 314 -14.19 -13.99 -6.08
N LEU A 315 -13.14 -13.30 -6.56
CA LEU A 315 -11.94 -13.04 -5.78
C LEU A 315 -12.24 -12.19 -4.55
N ARG A 316 -13.05 -11.13 -4.66
CA ARG A 316 -13.45 -10.33 -3.50
C ARG A 316 -14.12 -11.19 -2.43
N ALA A 317 -15.08 -12.04 -2.81
CA ALA A 317 -15.76 -12.94 -1.89
C ALA A 317 -14.79 -13.94 -1.24
N ALA A 318 -13.94 -14.59 -2.04
CA ALA A 318 -12.95 -15.57 -1.57
C ALA A 318 -11.89 -14.95 -0.64
N LEU A 319 -11.50 -13.70 -0.89
CA LEU A 319 -10.49 -13.00 -0.09
C LEU A 319 -11.06 -12.40 1.20
N LEU A 320 -12.39 -12.28 1.33
CA LEU A 320 -13.01 -11.59 2.45
C LEU A 320 -12.59 -12.14 3.84
N PRO A 321 -12.51 -13.46 4.07
CA PRO A 321 -12.02 -14.00 5.35
C PRO A 321 -10.57 -13.62 5.63
N LEU A 322 -9.72 -13.59 4.60
CA LEU A 322 -8.31 -13.21 4.73
C LEU A 322 -8.14 -11.71 4.96
N MET A 323 -9.02 -10.89 4.39
CA MET A 323 -9.06 -9.44 4.62
C MET A 323 -9.48 -9.09 6.05
N ALA A 324 -10.35 -9.90 6.67
CA ALA A 324 -10.92 -9.67 7.99
C ALA A 324 -9.96 -9.93 9.16
N ILE A 325 -8.81 -10.57 8.93
CA ILE A 325 -7.81 -10.84 9.96
C ILE A 325 -7.29 -9.50 10.51
N SER A 326 -7.55 -9.22 11.79
CA SER A 326 -7.36 -7.90 12.41
C SER A 326 -6.02 -7.73 13.15
N ALA A 327 -5.31 -8.81 13.45
CA ALA A 327 -4.05 -8.82 14.20
C ALA A 327 -2.87 -9.29 13.35
N THR A 328 -1.68 -8.68 13.53
CA THR A 328 -0.47 -9.10 12.80
C THR A 328 0.01 -10.47 13.27
N GLY A 329 0.33 -11.37 12.33
CA GLY A 329 0.85 -12.71 12.66
C GLY A 329 -0.22 -13.78 12.91
N LEU A 330 -1.47 -13.39 13.17
CA LEU A 330 -2.59 -14.31 13.40
C LEU A 330 -2.81 -15.28 12.24
N GLU A 331 -2.53 -14.87 10.99
CA GLU A 331 -2.62 -15.76 9.83
C GLU A 331 -1.71 -17.00 9.96
N ASN A 332 -0.56 -16.89 10.61
CA ASN A 332 0.36 -18.02 10.78
C ASN A 332 -0.15 -18.99 11.85
N ALA A 333 -0.82 -18.47 12.89
CA ALA A 333 -1.43 -19.28 13.93
C ALA A 333 -2.66 -20.02 13.38
N LEU A 334 -3.50 -19.34 12.60
CA LEU A 334 -4.73 -19.90 12.04
C LEU A 334 -4.49 -20.87 10.87
N LEU A 335 -3.52 -20.58 9.99
CA LEU A 335 -3.34 -21.30 8.73
C LEU A 335 -2.05 -22.14 8.68
N GLY A 336 -1.23 -22.08 9.73
CA GLY A 336 0.05 -22.78 9.82
C GLY A 336 1.17 -22.13 8.99
N LYS A 337 2.42 -22.29 9.44
CA LYS A 337 3.61 -21.73 8.75
C LYS A 337 4.04 -22.52 7.50
N GLN A 338 3.66 -23.80 7.42
CA GLN A 338 4.15 -24.80 6.44
C GLN A 338 3.01 -25.68 5.87
N GLY A 339 1.74 -25.26 5.97
CA GLY A 339 0.60 -26.08 5.54
C GLY A 339 0.29 -27.27 6.46
N ILE A 340 1.00 -27.38 7.57
CA ILE A 340 0.65 -28.28 8.67
C ILE A 340 -0.34 -27.53 9.55
N LEU A 341 -1.60 -27.96 9.54
CA LEU A 341 -2.60 -27.51 10.50
C LEU A 341 -2.10 -27.91 11.89
N CYS A 342 -1.97 -26.96 12.81
CA CYS A 342 -1.77 -27.30 14.21
C CYS A 342 -2.95 -28.18 14.63
N SER A 343 -2.70 -29.44 15.01
CA SER A 343 -3.75 -30.27 15.59
C SER A 343 -4.16 -29.62 16.90
N SER A 344 -5.37 -29.05 16.93
CA SER A 344 -6.04 -28.70 18.18
C SER A 344 -6.44 -29.99 18.87
N SER A 345 -5.49 -30.63 19.56
CA SER A 345 -5.75 -31.75 20.45
C SER A 345 -5.30 -31.39 21.86
N ALA A 346 -6.11 -30.58 22.53
CA ALA A 346 -6.10 -30.46 23.98
C ALA A 346 -7.55 -30.35 24.46
N ALA A 347 -8.22 -31.49 24.62
CA ALA A 347 -9.26 -31.76 25.62
C ALA A 347 -10.06 -33.04 25.26
N ALA A 348 -9.64 -34.20 25.78
CA ALA A 348 -10.53 -35.25 26.30
C ALA A 348 -9.72 -36.51 26.69
N GLY A 349 -9.81 -36.90 27.97
CA GLY A 349 -9.73 -38.30 28.40
C GLY A 349 -8.37 -38.83 28.83
N GLY A 350 -8.22 -39.04 30.15
CA GLY A 350 -7.12 -39.81 30.71
C GLY A 350 -7.18 -41.30 30.35
N GLY A 351 -6.01 -41.92 30.29
CA GLY A 351 -5.83 -43.35 30.09
C GLY A 351 -4.36 -43.71 29.92
N SER A 352 -3.74 -44.21 30.98
CA SER A 352 -2.39 -44.78 31.01
C SER A 352 -2.33 -46.05 30.17
N VAL A 353 -1.36 -46.17 29.25
CA VAL A 353 -0.64 -47.43 28.96
C VAL A 353 0.80 -47.12 28.52
N ALA A 354 1.72 -47.94 29.00
CA ALA A 354 3.17 -47.81 28.97
C ALA A 354 3.87 -48.19 27.64
N ALA A 355 5.06 -47.61 27.49
CA ALA A 355 6.34 -48.13 26.98
C ALA A 355 6.41 -49.18 25.86
N THR A 356 7.21 -48.86 24.82
CA THR A 356 8.44 -49.57 24.33
C THR A 356 9.02 -48.75 23.16
N GLY A 357 10.26 -48.23 23.21
CA GLY A 357 11.50 -48.85 22.69
C GLY A 357 11.51 -48.85 21.14
N SER A 358 12.48 -48.35 20.37
CA SER A 358 13.93 -48.19 20.58
C SER A 358 14.57 -47.26 19.52
N SER A 359 15.82 -46.84 19.83
CA SER A 359 16.99 -46.61 18.95
C SER A 359 16.95 -45.44 17.94
N ALA A 360 17.68 -44.34 18.20
CA ALA A 360 19.12 -44.12 17.90
C ALA A 360 19.29 -43.66 16.41
N ASP A 361 19.91 -42.53 16.06
CA ASP A 361 21.24 -42.06 16.48
C ASP A 361 21.40 -40.52 16.50
N ASN A 362 22.43 -40.15 17.27
CA ASN A 362 22.91 -38.84 17.68
C ASN A 362 23.83 -38.15 16.65
N ILE A 363 24.13 -36.87 16.96
CA ILE A 363 25.36 -36.04 16.72
C ILE A 363 24.94 -34.69 16.11
N GLY A 364 25.15 -33.51 16.73
CA GLY A 364 25.73 -33.14 18.01
C GLY A 364 25.70 -31.61 18.18
N THR A 365 25.30 -31.18 19.39
CA THR A 365 25.76 -30.05 20.24
C THR A 365 26.67 -28.96 19.64
N ALA A 366 26.48 -27.66 19.92
CA ALA A 366 26.67 -27.00 21.23
C ALA A 366 25.91 -25.64 21.25
N THR A 367 24.98 -25.38 22.18
CA THR A 367 25.13 -24.76 23.52
C THR A 367 25.86 -23.41 23.56
N ASP A 368 25.12 -22.35 23.90
CA ASP A 368 25.38 -21.56 25.10
C ASP A 368 24.08 -20.86 25.54
N GLY A 369 23.71 -21.05 26.80
CA GLY A 369 22.58 -20.41 27.46
C GLY A 369 23.05 -19.59 28.64
N ILE A 370 22.31 -18.54 28.99
CA ILE A 370 22.28 -17.96 30.33
C ILE A 370 20.84 -17.52 30.66
N ASP A 371 20.31 -18.22 31.67
CA ASP A 371 19.39 -17.88 32.74
C ASP A 371 18.05 -17.14 32.50
N ALA A 372 16.99 -17.89 32.80
CA ALA A 372 15.72 -17.41 33.33
C ALA A 372 15.78 -17.34 34.87
N THR A 373 15.20 -16.32 35.49
CA THR A 373 14.38 -16.50 36.70
C THR A 373 13.50 -15.27 37.02
N SER A 374 12.29 -15.59 37.49
CA SER A 374 11.30 -14.79 38.23
C SER A 374 10.51 -13.69 37.50
N SER A 375 9.28 -14.02 37.10
CA SER A 375 8.07 -13.46 37.74
C SER A 375 6.80 -14.11 37.14
N ALA A 376 6.49 -15.32 37.60
CA ALA A 376 5.19 -15.94 37.39
C ALA A 376 4.19 -15.33 38.37
N HIS A 377 3.53 -14.23 38.01
CA HIS A 377 2.28 -13.75 38.61
C HIS A 377 1.68 -12.59 37.80
N THR A 378 1.36 -12.81 36.51
CA THR A 378 0.45 -11.94 35.73
C THR A 378 -0.20 -12.64 34.52
N ALA A 379 0.03 -13.95 34.30
CA ALA A 379 -0.32 -14.62 33.04
C ALA A 379 -1.79 -15.07 32.90
N ASP A 380 -2.57 -15.16 33.98
CA ASP A 380 -3.95 -15.70 33.90
C ASP A 380 -4.99 -14.69 33.40
N ALA A 381 -4.79 -13.38 33.62
CA ALA A 381 -5.76 -12.38 33.18
C ALA A 381 -5.65 -12.03 31.68
N CYS A 382 -4.47 -12.21 31.07
CA CYS A 382 -4.27 -11.92 29.64
C CYS A 382 -4.80 -13.02 28.72
N ASN A 383 -4.84 -14.28 29.18
CA ASN A 383 -5.33 -15.39 28.36
C ASN A 383 -6.86 -15.38 28.21
N GLU A 384 -7.61 -14.93 29.22
CA GLU A 384 -9.08 -14.85 29.13
C GLU A 384 -9.54 -13.73 28.19
N GLU A 385 -8.86 -12.58 28.16
CA GLU A 385 -9.16 -11.49 27.22
C GLU A 385 -8.79 -11.86 25.77
N GLU A 386 -7.68 -12.55 25.53
CA GLU A 386 -7.29 -13.02 24.19
C GLU A 386 -8.23 -14.12 23.67
N ASP A 387 -8.69 -15.04 24.52
CA ASP A 387 -9.66 -16.08 24.14
C ASP A 387 -11.06 -15.50 23.89
N HIS A 388 -11.48 -14.49 24.65
CA HIS A 388 -12.75 -13.80 24.41
C HIS A 388 -12.71 -13.02 23.09
N LEU A 389 -11.60 -12.34 22.80
CA LEU A 389 -11.40 -11.61 21.54
C LEU A 389 -11.37 -12.56 20.34
N ASN A 390 -10.76 -13.75 20.48
CA ASN A 390 -10.77 -14.78 19.45
C ASN A 390 -12.18 -15.35 19.19
N LYS A 391 -12.99 -15.56 20.24
CA LYS A 391 -14.39 -16.02 20.10
C LYS A 391 -15.30 -14.98 19.45
N GLU A 392 -15.18 -13.71 19.82
CA GLU A 392 -15.92 -12.62 19.18
C GLU A 392 -15.51 -12.43 17.71
N GLN A 393 -14.22 -12.58 17.40
CA GLN A 393 -13.72 -12.51 16.03
C GLN A 393 -14.20 -13.69 15.17
N LEU A 394 -14.20 -14.91 15.71
CA LEU A 394 -14.78 -16.07 15.04
C LEU A 394 -16.28 -15.89 14.81
N ALA A 395 -17.01 -15.32 15.77
CA ALA A 395 -18.43 -15.00 15.63
C ALA A 395 -18.67 -13.93 14.54
N LEU A 396 -17.82 -12.91 14.46
CA LEU A 396 -17.88 -11.88 13.41
C LEU A 396 -17.57 -12.48 12.02
N ILE A 397 -16.54 -13.31 11.90
CA ILE A 397 -16.20 -14.01 10.65
C ILE A 397 -17.36 -14.90 10.21
N ASN A 398 -17.95 -15.68 11.12
CA ASN A 398 -19.09 -16.53 10.83
C ASN A 398 -20.35 -15.73 10.45
N SER A 399 -20.59 -14.59 11.09
CA SER A 399 -21.68 -13.67 10.75
C SER A 399 -21.49 -13.04 9.37
N ILE A 400 -20.28 -12.61 9.04
CA ILE A 400 -19.92 -12.05 7.74
C ILE A 400 -20.08 -13.10 6.64
N LEU A 401 -19.59 -14.32 6.86
CA LEU A 401 -19.75 -15.44 5.92
C LEU A 401 -21.23 -15.74 5.66
N LYS A 402 -22.05 -15.75 6.71
CA LYS A 402 -23.50 -16.00 6.59
C LYS A 402 -24.22 -14.91 5.79
N LEU A 403 -23.91 -13.64 6.05
CA LEU A 403 -24.47 -12.51 5.29
C LEU A 403 -24.03 -12.48 3.83
N SER A 404 -22.80 -12.92 3.54
CA SER A 404 -22.28 -13.01 2.17
C SER A 404 -22.99 -14.12 1.39
N LEU A 405 -23.23 -15.28 2.02
CA LEU A 405 -23.99 -16.40 1.44
C LEU A 405 -25.47 -16.05 1.21
N GLU A 406 -26.11 -15.32 2.13
CA GLU A 406 -27.50 -14.86 1.98
C GLU A 406 -27.68 -13.84 0.84
N LYS A 407 -26.68 -12.97 0.61
CA LYS A 407 -26.68 -12.03 -0.54
C LYS A 407 -26.47 -12.75 -1.87
N GLU A 408 -25.65 -13.80 -1.91
CA GLU A 408 -25.45 -14.62 -3.11
C GLU A 408 -26.67 -15.51 -3.42
N GLY A 409 -27.36 -16.03 -2.40
CA GLY A 409 -28.61 -16.77 -2.55
C GLY A 409 -29.73 -15.94 -3.18
N LYS A 410 -29.93 -14.70 -2.71
CA LYS A 410 -30.96 -13.79 -3.26
C LYS A 410 -30.70 -13.36 -4.70
N ASN A 411 -29.43 -13.23 -5.12
CA ASN A 411 -29.08 -12.92 -6.50
C ASN A 411 -29.21 -14.12 -7.46
N ARG A 412 -29.27 -15.35 -6.94
CA ARG A 412 -29.52 -16.57 -7.74
C ARG A 412 -31.00 -16.90 -7.91
N GLU A 413 -31.87 -16.41 -7.03
CA GLU A 413 -33.33 -16.56 -7.16
C GLU A 413 -33.98 -15.46 -8.03
N SER A 414 -33.24 -14.40 -8.37
CA SER A 414 -33.72 -13.25 -9.16
C SER A 414 -33.23 -13.23 -10.63
N ASN A 415 -32.56 -14.29 -11.08
CA ASN A 415 -32.17 -14.56 -12.48
C ASN A 415 -32.72 -15.93 -12.88
#